data_AF-A0AAX3FNZ8-F1
#
_entry.id   AF-A0AAX3FNZ8-F1
#
_cell.length_a   1.000
_cell.length_b   1.000
_cell.length_c   1.000
_cell.angle_alpha   90.00
_cell.angle_beta   90.00
_cell.angle_gamma   90.00
#
_symmetry.space_group_name_H-M   'P 1'
#
loop_
_entity.id
_entity.type
_entity.pdbx_description
1 polymer ?
#
loop_
_entity_poly.entity_id
_entity_poly.type
_entity_poly.pdbx_seq_one_letter_code
_entity_poly.pdbx_strand_id
1 'polypeptide(L)'
;MSYIKIFFSAALSTFIFCSSATAELSTEELASKNKGIELYNQHKAISAVSYLEIAASAGDHEAQYYLGEALRRNKRYMTPEAQSAYEASALQGDIYAMIRLSEDSSDLCVAMGNCPEGRKEPKEWLEIAKKTASAQAEKGNAESMYLMFRITGNDEWLEKSAKGGYAFAQYYLGTGYKGGKGFFVLPSSRADVVEHLMKSSAEGGYPVGMMEYAAICAEKKDFDKYRYWSKKAAETGYAGAVFGYGINLSKPSSEYGFSYDPVTSYALMTLLLELDGGGGMKDYAGYELPSISAKMSSEQIEKAKTFSKEWKDNHPPLSFFPDKLSR
;
A
#
# COMPACT_ATOMS: atom_id res chain seq x y z
N MET A 1 -12.78 83.94 -14.25
CA MET A 1 -11.62 83.36 -14.95
C MET A 1 -11.28 82.05 -14.27
N SER A 2 -11.19 80.98 -15.06
CA SER A 2 -10.61 79.66 -14.74
C SER A 2 -11.42 78.65 -13.91
N TYR A 3 -11.99 77.71 -14.68
CA TYR A 3 -12.33 76.33 -14.36
C TYR A 3 -11.16 75.56 -13.73
N ILE A 4 -11.44 74.61 -12.83
CA ILE A 4 -10.76 73.30 -12.76
C ILE A 4 -11.80 72.28 -12.25
N LYS A 5 -12.19 71.34 -13.13
CA LYS A 5 -12.90 70.10 -12.76
C LYS A 5 -11.83 69.05 -12.47
N ILE A 6 -11.79 68.51 -11.26
CA ILE A 6 -10.92 67.38 -10.92
C ILE A 6 -11.73 66.10 -11.14
N PHE A 7 -11.39 65.36 -12.19
CA PHE A 7 -11.81 63.98 -12.40
C PHE A 7 -10.92 63.05 -11.57
N PHE A 8 -11.48 62.37 -10.58
CA PHE A 8 -10.82 61.21 -9.96
C PHE A 8 -11.16 59.96 -10.78
N SER A 9 -10.18 59.48 -11.54
CA SER A 9 -10.25 58.19 -12.22
C SER A 9 -9.93 57.07 -11.21
N ALA A 10 -10.77 56.04 -11.19
CA ALA A 10 -10.62 54.86 -10.36
C ALA A 10 -9.40 54.02 -10.77
N ALA A 11 -8.69 53.46 -9.78
CA ALA A 11 -7.84 52.29 -9.96
C ALA A 11 -8.31 51.23 -8.96
N LEU A 12 -9.24 50.39 -9.39
CA LEU A 12 -9.67 49.22 -8.63
C LEU A 12 -8.66 48.10 -8.92
N SER A 13 -7.67 47.95 -8.04
CA SER A 13 -6.71 46.85 -8.11
C SER A 13 -7.41 45.54 -7.73
N THR A 14 -7.89 44.80 -8.72
CA THR A 14 -8.34 43.41 -8.55
C THR A 14 -7.12 42.54 -8.24
N PHE A 15 -6.94 42.22 -6.96
CA PHE A 15 -6.09 41.11 -6.52
C PHE A 15 -6.74 39.81 -7.01
N ILE A 16 -6.21 39.25 -8.09
CA ILE A 16 -6.51 37.88 -8.50
C ILE A 16 -5.85 36.97 -7.47
N PHE A 17 -6.63 36.48 -6.51
CA PHE A 17 -6.27 35.31 -5.73
C PHE A 17 -6.23 34.12 -6.70
N CYS A 18 -5.04 33.74 -7.17
CA CYS A 18 -4.83 32.40 -7.71
C CYS A 18 -4.93 31.41 -6.56
N SER A 19 -6.16 31.01 -6.23
CA SER A 19 -6.39 29.75 -5.55
C SER A 19 -5.91 28.65 -6.49
N SER A 20 -4.84 27.96 -6.13
CA SER A 20 -4.45 26.67 -6.73
C SER A 20 -5.57 25.68 -6.44
N ALA A 21 -6.66 25.75 -7.18
CA ALA A 21 -7.71 24.75 -7.14
C ALA A 21 -7.11 23.50 -7.76
N THR A 22 -6.68 22.54 -6.93
CA THR A 22 -6.52 21.16 -7.36
C THR A 22 -7.88 20.73 -7.88
N ALA A 23 -8.00 20.55 -9.19
CA ALA A 23 -9.23 20.06 -9.79
C ALA A 23 -9.54 18.69 -9.17
N GLU A 24 -10.70 18.57 -8.54
CA GLU A 24 -11.16 17.30 -8.00
C GLU A 24 -11.39 16.33 -9.17
N LEU A 25 -10.91 15.08 -9.04
CA LEU A 25 -11.08 14.07 -10.07
C LEU A 25 -12.57 13.84 -10.37
N SER A 26 -12.89 13.69 -11.65
CA SER A 26 -14.18 13.16 -12.06
C SER A 26 -14.40 11.74 -11.52
N THR A 27 -15.65 11.30 -11.47
CA THR A 27 -16.00 9.94 -11.04
C THR A 27 -15.30 8.87 -11.88
N GLU A 28 -15.11 9.12 -13.18
CA GLU A 28 -14.43 8.21 -14.10
C GLU A 28 -12.91 8.16 -13.84
N GLU A 29 -12.28 9.30 -13.60
CA GLU A 29 -10.86 9.37 -13.26
C GLU A 29 -10.58 8.70 -11.90
N LEU A 30 -11.44 8.92 -10.89
CA LEU A 30 -11.31 8.27 -9.59
C LEU A 30 -11.51 6.75 -9.68
N ALA A 31 -12.49 6.29 -10.45
CA ALA A 31 -12.68 4.86 -10.69
C ALA A 31 -11.48 4.23 -11.41
N SER A 32 -10.91 4.95 -12.39
CA SER A 32 -9.71 4.51 -13.12
C SER A 32 -8.49 4.45 -12.21
N LYS A 33 -8.25 5.48 -11.37
CA LYS A 33 -7.21 5.48 -10.33
C LYS A 33 -7.33 4.25 -9.43
N ASN A 34 -8.50 4.03 -8.85
CA ASN A 34 -8.74 2.92 -7.94
C ASN A 34 -8.49 1.57 -8.62
N LYS A 35 -8.93 1.42 -9.88
CA LYS A 35 -8.69 0.20 -10.64
C LYS A 35 -7.21 -0.01 -10.95
N GLY A 36 -6.49 1.06 -11.29
CA GLY A 36 -5.05 1.01 -11.52
C GLY A 36 -4.27 0.57 -10.29
N ILE A 37 -4.57 1.14 -9.12
CA ILE A 37 -3.94 0.79 -7.84
C ILE A 37 -4.30 -0.65 -7.43
N GLU A 38 -5.54 -1.07 -7.61
CA GLU A 38 -5.97 -2.46 -7.41
C GLU A 38 -5.09 -3.42 -8.23
N LEU A 39 -4.99 -3.19 -9.54
CA LEU A 39 -4.21 -4.03 -10.45
C LEU A 39 -2.73 -4.05 -10.05
N TYR A 40 -2.15 -2.91 -9.69
CA TYR A 40 -0.78 -2.83 -9.19
C TYR A 40 -0.59 -3.69 -7.92
N ASN A 41 -1.51 -3.58 -6.96
CA ASN A 41 -1.50 -4.34 -5.71
C ASN A 41 -1.73 -5.85 -5.91
N GLN A 42 -2.29 -6.26 -7.05
CA GLN A 42 -2.40 -7.65 -7.51
C GLN A 42 -1.18 -8.13 -8.32
N HIS A 43 -0.10 -7.33 -8.36
CA HIS A 43 1.09 -7.54 -9.18
C HIS A 43 0.86 -7.48 -10.70
N LYS A 44 -0.25 -6.91 -11.15
CA LYS A 44 -0.59 -6.72 -12.56
C LYS A 44 -0.10 -5.35 -13.08
N ALA A 45 1.18 -5.07 -12.86
CA ALA A 45 1.77 -3.76 -13.16
C ALA A 45 1.54 -3.32 -14.63
N ILE A 46 1.64 -4.23 -15.59
CA ILE A 46 1.39 -3.94 -17.02
C ILE A 46 -0.06 -3.49 -17.23
N SER A 47 -1.02 -4.24 -16.67
CA SER A 47 -2.45 -3.95 -16.81
C SER A 47 -2.87 -2.69 -16.08
N ALA A 48 -2.12 -2.26 -15.06
CA ALA A 48 -2.41 -1.05 -14.28
C ALA A 48 -2.15 0.25 -15.07
N VAL A 49 -1.20 0.25 -16.01
CA VAL A 49 -0.70 1.46 -16.69
C VAL A 49 -1.82 2.28 -17.33
N SER A 50 -2.65 1.68 -18.19
CA SER A 50 -3.70 2.41 -18.92
C SER A 50 -4.75 3.04 -18.01
N TYR A 51 -5.01 2.44 -16.84
CA TYR A 51 -5.95 2.99 -15.87
C TYR A 51 -5.33 4.14 -15.06
N LEU A 52 -4.05 4.00 -14.69
CA LEU A 52 -3.31 5.02 -13.94
C LEU A 52 -3.03 6.25 -14.80
N GLU A 53 -2.80 6.09 -16.11
CA GLU A 53 -2.57 7.19 -17.06
C GLU A 53 -3.72 8.21 -17.08
N ILE A 54 -4.97 7.75 -16.93
CA ILE A 54 -6.16 8.62 -16.95
C ILE A 54 -6.09 9.64 -15.81
N ALA A 55 -5.99 9.16 -14.56
CA ALA A 55 -5.93 10.04 -13.39
C ALA A 55 -4.59 10.77 -13.26
N ALA A 56 -3.49 10.16 -13.72
CA ALA A 56 -2.18 10.81 -13.72
C ALA A 56 -2.15 12.02 -14.68
N SER A 57 -2.82 11.91 -15.84
CA SER A 57 -2.97 13.01 -16.81
C SER A 57 -3.89 14.11 -16.29
N ALA A 58 -4.83 13.78 -15.41
CA ALA A 58 -5.66 14.74 -14.69
C ALA A 58 -4.91 15.45 -13.54
N GLY A 59 -3.67 15.04 -13.25
CA GLY A 59 -2.82 15.69 -12.24
C GLY A 59 -2.83 15.01 -10.86
N ASP A 60 -3.46 13.84 -10.68
CA ASP A 60 -3.46 13.15 -9.38
C ASP A 60 -2.06 12.62 -9.02
N HIS A 61 -1.45 13.16 -7.96
CA HIS A 61 -0.08 12.81 -7.57
C HIS A 61 0.10 11.33 -7.22
N GLU A 62 -0.91 10.68 -6.64
CA GLU A 62 -0.82 9.28 -6.24
C GLU A 62 -0.92 8.35 -7.46
N ALA A 63 -1.80 8.65 -8.42
CA ALA A 63 -1.85 7.97 -9.70
C ALA A 63 -0.55 8.13 -10.47
N GLN A 64 0.07 9.32 -10.45
CA GLN A 64 1.38 9.57 -11.04
C GLN A 64 2.48 8.72 -10.36
N TYR A 65 2.47 8.61 -9.04
CA TYR A 65 3.40 7.73 -8.31
C TYR A 65 3.24 6.26 -8.72
N TYR A 66 2.01 5.75 -8.68
CA TYR A 66 1.73 4.36 -9.04
C TYR A 66 1.99 4.08 -10.52
N LEU A 67 1.79 5.06 -11.41
CA LEU A 67 2.16 4.97 -12.82
C LEU A 67 3.67 4.79 -12.97
N GLY A 68 4.46 5.61 -12.26
CA GLY A 68 5.92 5.47 -12.19
C GLY A 68 6.34 4.08 -11.71
N GLU A 69 5.71 3.56 -10.66
CA GLU A 69 5.99 2.22 -10.13
C GLU A 69 5.60 1.11 -11.12
N ALA A 70 4.45 1.21 -11.77
CA ALA A 70 3.99 0.25 -12.77
C ALA A 70 4.95 0.17 -13.97
N LEU A 71 5.36 1.33 -14.50
CA LEU A 71 6.31 1.43 -15.61
C LEU A 71 7.70 0.91 -15.24
N ARG A 72 8.24 1.34 -14.08
CA ARG A 72 9.54 0.90 -13.56
C ARG A 72 9.59 -0.61 -13.36
N ARG A 73 8.56 -1.20 -12.75
CA ARG A 73 8.51 -2.66 -12.48
C ARG A 73 8.37 -3.49 -13.73
N ASN A 74 7.57 -3.04 -14.69
CA ASN A 74 7.42 -3.71 -15.98
C ASN A 74 8.76 -3.80 -16.72
N LYS A 75 9.52 -2.70 -16.75
CA LYS A 75 10.77 -2.61 -17.49
C LYS A 75 11.99 -3.04 -16.66
N ARG A 76 11.85 -3.11 -15.34
CA ARG A 76 12.89 -3.44 -14.34
C ARG A 76 14.02 -2.41 -14.24
N TYR A 77 13.78 -1.18 -14.69
CA TYR A 77 14.67 -0.03 -14.56
C TYR A 77 13.84 1.26 -14.67
N MET A 78 14.45 2.41 -14.34
CA MET A 78 13.82 3.71 -14.48
C MET A 78 13.74 4.12 -15.97
N THR A 79 12.55 4.08 -16.57
CA THR A 79 12.36 4.60 -17.94
C THR A 79 12.09 6.11 -17.93
N PRO A 80 12.30 6.83 -19.05
CA PRO A 80 11.95 8.25 -19.13
C PRO A 80 10.49 8.55 -18.75
N GLU A 81 9.56 7.66 -19.11
CA GLU A 81 8.14 7.78 -18.77
C GLU A 81 7.90 7.58 -17.28
N ALA A 82 8.53 6.56 -16.67
CA ALA A 82 8.44 6.32 -15.24
C ALA A 82 9.00 7.50 -14.45
N GLN A 83 10.15 8.02 -14.87
CA GLN A 83 10.79 9.17 -14.26
C GLN A 83 9.91 10.42 -14.35
N SER A 84 9.32 10.69 -15.52
CA SER A 84 8.40 11.83 -15.71
C SER A 84 7.18 11.72 -14.80
N ALA A 85 6.62 10.51 -14.63
CA ALA A 85 5.50 10.27 -13.73
C ALA A 85 5.89 10.51 -12.26
N TYR A 86 7.07 10.04 -11.82
CA TYR A 86 7.56 10.35 -10.48
C TYR A 86 7.83 11.84 -10.29
N GLU A 87 8.42 12.54 -11.27
CA GLU A 87 8.69 13.97 -11.17
C GLU A 87 7.39 14.76 -11.04
N ALA A 88 6.35 14.41 -11.83
CA ALA A 88 5.03 15.01 -11.71
C ALA A 88 4.43 14.83 -10.30
N SER A 89 4.56 13.62 -9.74
CA SER A 89 4.10 13.32 -8.37
C SER A 89 4.91 14.08 -7.31
N ALA A 90 6.24 14.07 -7.44
CA ALA A 90 7.17 14.71 -6.51
C ALA A 90 7.02 16.24 -6.49
N LEU A 91 6.75 16.87 -7.64
CA LEU A 91 6.49 18.32 -7.72
C LEU A 91 5.23 18.73 -6.93
N GLN A 92 4.33 17.80 -6.64
CA GLN A 92 3.14 18.01 -5.81
C GLN A 92 3.37 17.70 -4.33
N GLY A 93 4.60 17.31 -3.94
CA GLY A 93 4.97 17.03 -2.55
C GLY A 93 4.96 15.56 -2.17
N ASP A 94 4.82 14.63 -3.13
CA ASP A 94 4.86 13.19 -2.85
C ASP A 94 6.27 12.73 -2.46
N ILE A 95 6.45 12.43 -1.17
CA ILE A 95 7.75 12.04 -0.60
C ILE A 95 8.19 10.66 -1.13
N TYR A 96 7.25 9.76 -1.42
CA TYR A 96 7.57 8.44 -1.98
C TYR A 96 8.23 8.59 -3.36
N ALA A 97 7.65 9.43 -4.22
CA ALA A 97 8.22 9.74 -5.53
C ALA A 97 9.61 10.39 -5.42
N MET A 98 9.79 11.33 -4.49
CA MET A 98 11.10 11.96 -4.26
C MET A 98 12.16 10.94 -3.81
N ILE A 99 11.80 10.01 -2.92
CA ILE A 99 12.71 8.93 -2.51
C ILE A 99 13.08 8.06 -3.73
N ARG A 100 12.11 7.67 -4.56
CA ARG A 100 12.38 6.90 -5.78
C ARG A 100 13.33 7.58 -6.74
N LEU A 101 13.12 8.88 -7.00
CA LEU A 101 13.99 9.67 -7.86
C LEU A 101 15.40 9.81 -7.25
N SER A 102 15.52 9.83 -5.92
CA SER A 102 16.83 9.88 -5.25
C SER A 102 17.61 8.56 -5.29
N GLU A 103 16.92 7.43 -5.41
CA GLU A 103 17.52 6.08 -5.46
C GLU A 103 18.05 5.71 -6.86
N ASP A 104 17.79 6.52 -7.89
CA ASP A 104 18.27 6.26 -9.25
C ASP A 104 19.78 6.52 -9.40
N SER A 105 20.58 5.57 -8.92
CA SER A 105 22.04 5.59 -9.02
C SER A 105 22.56 5.43 -10.45
N SER A 106 21.69 5.19 -11.43
CA SER A 106 22.02 4.96 -12.83
C SER A 106 21.34 5.97 -13.75
N ASP A 107 21.10 7.18 -13.24
CA ASP A 107 20.58 8.30 -14.00
C ASP A 107 21.51 8.60 -15.20
N LEU A 108 21.09 8.14 -16.37
CA LEU A 108 21.87 8.23 -17.59
C LEU A 108 22.13 9.68 -17.99
N CYS A 109 21.22 10.61 -17.71
CA CYS A 109 21.46 12.00 -18.10
C CYS A 109 22.55 12.64 -17.23
N VAL A 110 22.59 12.29 -15.94
CA VAL A 110 23.60 12.78 -15.01
C VAL A 110 24.96 12.19 -15.39
N ALA A 111 25.00 10.87 -15.65
CA ALA A 111 26.23 10.21 -16.10
C ALA A 111 26.77 10.77 -17.42
N MET A 112 25.89 11.21 -18.32
CA MET A 112 26.25 11.81 -19.60
C MET A 112 26.43 13.34 -19.55
N GLY A 113 26.12 14.00 -18.42
CA GLY A 113 26.19 15.45 -18.27
C GLY A 113 25.24 16.21 -19.20
N ASN A 114 24.10 15.61 -19.56
CA ASN A 114 23.17 16.16 -20.57
C ASN A 114 21.71 16.22 -20.08
N CYS A 115 21.50 16.36 -18.77
CA CYS A 115 20.16 16.51 -18.21
C CYS A 115 19.46 17.77 -18.76
N PRO A 116 18.14 17.69 -19.03
CA PRO A 116 17.36 18.86 -19.40
C PRO A 116 17.47 19.98 -18.37
N GLU A 117 17.49 21.22 -18.85
CA GLU A 117 17.55 22.39 -17.97
C GLU A 117 16.35 22.43 -17.02
N GLY A 118 16.60 22.69 -15.72
CA GLY A 118 15.58 22.72 -14.68
C GLY A 118 15.18 21.36 -14.09
N ARG A 119 15.69 20.25 -14.65
CA ARG A 119 15.56 18.93 -14.03
C ARG A 119 16.40 18.89 -12.75
N LYS A 120 15.82 18.35 -11.68
CA LYS A 120 16.50 18.13 -10.40
C LYS A 120 17.31 16.84 -10.43
N GLU A 121 18.53 16.89 -9.92
CA GLU A 121 19.36 15.71 -9.75
C GLU A 121 18.85 14.81 -8.60
N PRO A 122 19.20 13.51 -8.58
CA PRO A 122 18.83 12.60 -7.48
C PRO A 122 19.16 13.13 -6.08
N LYS A 123 20.30 13.83 -5.92
CA LYS A 123 20.68 14.45 -4.64
C LYS A 123 19.74 15.58 -4.22
N GLU A 124 19.26 16.39 -5.17
CA GLU A 124 18.31 17.44 -4.86
C GLU A 124 16.96 16.85 -4.42
N TRP A 125 16.51 15.79 -5.09
CA TRP A 125 15.31 15.06 -4.66
C TRP A 125 15.45 14.48 -3.25
N LEU A 126 16.62 13.95 -2.88
CA LEU A 126 16.90 13.48 -1.53
C LEU A 126 16.76 14.59 -0.48
N GLU A 127 17.33 15.77 -0.75
CA GLU A 127 17.25 16.91 0.17
C GLU A 127 15.81 17.43 0.31
N ILE A 128 15.05 17.47 -0.79
CA ILE A 128 13.63 17.86 -0.76
C ILE A 128 12.82 16.81 0.01
N ALA A 129 13.03 15.52 -0.24
CA ALA A 129 12.36 14.43 0.48
C ALA A 129 12.61 14.54 1.99
N LYS A 130 13.88 14.69 2.39
CA LYS A 130 14.29 14.80 3.79
C LYS A 130 13.68 16.02 4.46
N LYS A 131 13.73 17.19 3.81
CA LYS A 131 13.15 18.43 4.34
C LYS A 131 11.64 18.30 4.52
N THR A 132 10.94 17.76 3.51
CA THR A 132 9.48 17.62 3.51
C THR A 132 9.04 16.60 4.57
N ALA A 133 9.68 15.43 4.61
CA ALA A 133 9.42 14.39 5.60
C ALA A 133 9.70 14.87 7.03
N SER A 134 10.81 15.58 7.26
CA SER A 134 11.15 16.14 8.58
C SER A 134 10.08 17.13 9.06
N ALA A 135 9.67 18.07 8.20
CA ALA A 135 8.66 19.07 8.53
C ALA A 135 7.27 18.45 8.84
N GLN A 136 6.91 17.36 8.15
CA GLN A 136 5.67 16.63 8.44
C GLN A 136 5.81 15.76 9.71
N ALA A 137 6.97 15.15 9.94
CA ALA A 137 7.25 14.37 11.14
C ALA A 137 7.24 15.23 12.42
N GLU A 138 7.75 16.46 12.36
CA GLU A 138 7.67 17.44 13.47
C GLU A 138 6.23 17.78 13.85
N LYS A 139 5.29 17.69 12.90
CA LYS A 139 3.85 17.86 13.13
C LYS A 139 3.15 16.59 13.61
N GLY A 140 3.90 15.51 13.85
CA GLY A 140 3.36 14.23 14.33
C GLY A 140 2.89 13.27 13.23
N ASN A 141 3.19 13.53 11.96
CA ASN A 141 2.85 12.57 10.90
C ASN A 141 3.71 11.30 11.03
N ALA A 142 3.07 10.20 11.42
CA ALA A 142 3.74 8.93 11.67
C ALA A 142 4.26 8.24 10.40
N GLU A 143 3.59 8.41 9.25
CA GLU A 143 4.09 7.91 7.96
C GLU A 143 5.35 8.67 7.53
N SER A 144 5.39 10.00 7.68
CA SER A 144 6.58 10.80 7.40
C SER A 144 7.75 10.44 8.32
N MET A 145 7.49 10.06 9.58
CA MET A 145 8.53 9.48 10.45
C MET A 145 9.08 8.17 9.89
N TYR A 146 8.23 7.29 9.35
CA TYR A 146 8.70 6.08 8.66
C TYR A 146 9.53 6.43 7.41
N LEU A 147 9.11 7.43 6.63
CA LEU A 147 9.87 7.90 5.47
C LEU A 147 11.21 8.52 5.88
N MET A 148 11.30 9.19 7.03
CA MET A 148 12.58 9.62 7.59
C MET A 148 13.49 8.43 7.91
N PHE A 149 12.97 7.34 8.47
CA PHE A 149 13.73 6.10 8.62
C PHE A 149 14.21 5.57 7.26
N ARG A 150 13.36 5.57 6.23
CA ARG A 150 13.72 5.14 4.87
C ARG A 150 14.83 5.99 4.24
N ILE A 151 14.82 7.29 4.50
CA ILE A 151 15.81 8.25 3.99
C ILE A 151 17.13 8.16 4.74
N THR A 152 17.11 8.10 6.08
CA THR A 152 18.32 8.26 6.89
C THR A 152 18.89 6.94 7.42
N GLY A 153 18.11 5.85 7.40
CA GLY A 153 18.45 4.59 8.04
C GLY A 153 18.53 4.66 9.58
N ASN A 154 18.01 5.73 10.19
CA ASN A 154 18.05 5.89 11.66
C ASN A 154 16.81 5.24 12.28
N ASP A 155 17.04 4.22 13.10
CA ASP A 155 16.00 3.43 13.75
C ASP A 155 15.13 4.23 14.74
N GLU A 156 15.64 5.32 15.31
CA GLU A 156 14.84 6.19 16.17
C GLU A 156 13.60 6.75 15.46
N TRP A 157 13.70 6.99 14.14
CA TRP A 157 12.56 7.43 13.35
C TRP A 157 11.52 6.34 13.15
N LEU A 158 11.96 5.09 12.99
CA LEU A 158 11.08 3.93 12.90
C LEU A 158 10.34 3.71 14.23
N GLU A 159 11.04 3.82 15.36
CA GLU A 159 10.44 3.73 16.69
C GLU A 159 9.41 4.85 16.94
N LYS A 160 9.75 6.09 16.56
CA LYS A 160 8.81 7.23 16.61
C LYS A 160 7.58 6.99 15.73
N SER A 161 7.76 6.50 14.52
CA SER A 161 6.66 6.16 13.59
C SER A 161 5.73 5.10 14.17
N ALA A 162 6.31 4.00 14.70
CA ALA A 162 5.53 2.94 15.32
C ALA A 162 4.75 3.43 16.55
N LYS A 163 5.38 4.27 17.38
CA LYS A 163 4.72 4.94 18.52
C LYS A 163 3.63 5.93 18.08
N GLY A 164 3.82 6.57 16.93
CA GLY A 164 2.84 7.46 16.28
C GLY A 164 1.64 6.73 15.67
N GLY A 165 1.59 5.40 15.73
CA GLY A 165 0.44 4.61 15.28
C GLY A 165 0.48 4.19 13.82
N TYR A 166 1.60 4.37 13.10
CA TYR A 166 1.68 3.91 11.71
C TYR A 166 1.79 2.38 11.67
N ALA A 167 0.69 1.72 11.30
CA ALA A 167 0.52 0.27 11.38
C ALA A 167 1.59 -0.50 10.60
N PHE A 168 2.03 0.01 9.45
CA PHE A 168 3.12 -0.59 8.67
C PHE A 168 4.45 -0.51 9.42
N ALA A 169 4.78 0.63 10.05
CA ALA A 169 6.00 0.76 10.85
C ALA A 169 5.98 -0.12 12.11
N GLN A 170 4.83 -0.33 12.74
CA GLN A 170 4.70 -1.25 13.86
C GLN A 170 5.03 -2.68 13.44
N TYR A 171 4.47 -3.15 12.32
CA TYR A 171 4.84 -4.44 11.73
C TYR A 171 6.33 -4.50 11.35
N TYR A 172 6.83 -3.48 10.67
CA TYR A 172 8.21 -3.44 10.18
C TYR A 172 9.23 -3.46 11.34
N LEU A 173 8.96 -2.71 12.41
CA LEU A 173 9.79 -2.73 13.62
C LEU A 173 9.70 -4.09 14.33
N GLY A 174 8.48 -4.63 14.48
CA GLY A 174 8.25 -5.92 15.13
C GLY A 174 8.94 -7.07 14.40
N THR A 175 8.89 -7.10 13.07
CA THR A 175 9.61 -8.09 12.26
C THR A 175 11.12 -7.94 12.39
N GLY A 176 11.64 -6.70 12.44
CA GLY A 176 13.05 -6.44 12.72
C GLY A 176 13.49 -7.00 14.08
N TYR A 177 12.73 -6.73 15.14
CA TYR A 177 13.01 -7.27 16.47
C TYR A 177 12.88 -8.80 16.53
N LYS A 178 11.88 -9.39 15.87
CA LYS A 178 11.75 -10.85 15.72
C LYS A 178 12.99 -11.46 15.03
N GLY A 179 13.53 -10.76 14.03
CA GLY A 179 14.75 -11.12 13.30
C GLY A 179 16.09 -10.83 14.03
N GLY A 180 16.05 -10.41 15.29
CA GLY A 180 17.25 -10.22 16.12
C GLY A 180 17.75 -8.77 16.22
N LYS A 181 17.16 -7.81 15.51
CA LYS A 181 17.50 -6.39 15.62
C LYS A 181 17.25 -5.86 17.04
N GLY A 182 18.03 -4.87 17.47
CA GLY A 182 17.89 -4.23 18.78
C GLY A 182 18.48 -5.04 19.94
N PHE A 183 18.72 -4.37 21.05
CA PHE A 183 19.30 -4.96 22.26
C PHE A 183 18.21 -5.30 23.28
N PHE A 184 18.09 -6.59 23.59
CA PHE A 184 17.13 -7.11 24.57
C PHE A 184 17.87 -8.03 25.53
N VAL A 185 17.79 -7.75 26.83
CA VAL A 185 18.49 -8.52 27.87
C VAL A 185 17.95 -9.96 27.98
N LEU A 186 16.65 -10.15 27.74
CA LEU A 186 15.98 -11.46 27.83
C LEU A 186 15.22 -11.76 26.53
N PRO A 187 15.18 -13.02 26.05
CA PRO A 187 14.33 -13.40 24.92
C PRO A 187 12.84 -13.13 25.16
N SER A 188 12.36 -13.28 26.40
CA SER A 188 10.97 -13.00 26.76
C SER A 188 10.60 -11.53 26.59
N SER A 189 11.47 -10.59 26.96
CA SER A 189 11.19 -9.17 26.77
C SER A 189 11.14 -8.77 25.29
N ARG A 190 11.91 -9.45 24.43
CA ARG A 190 11.80 -9.32 22.98
C ARG A 190 10.46 -9.83 22.46
N ALA A 191 10.03 -11.02 22.91
CA ALA A 191 8.77 -11.62 22.50
C ALA A 191 7.56 -10.74 22.89
N ASP A 192 7.54 -10.19 24.11
CA ASP A 192 6.47 -9.30 24.58
C ASP A 192 6.36 -8.02 23.73
N VAL A 193 7.51 -7.41 23.39
CA VAL A 193 7.54 -6.21 22.53
C VAL A 193 7.08 -6.53 21.11
N VAL A 194 7.52 -7.66 20.55
CA VAL A 194 7.07 -8.11 19.23
C VAL A 194 5.56 -8.35 19.21
N GLU A 195 5.02 -9.05 20.22
CA GLU A 195 3.57 -9.26 20.35
C GLU A 195 2.81 -7.94 20.41
N HIS A 196 3.28 -6.98 21.21
CA HIS A 196 2.66 -5.66 21.31
C HIS A 196 2.67 -4.89 19.99
N LEU A 197 3.79 -4.94 19.25
CA LEU A 197 3.91 -4.29 17.94
C LEU A 197 3.00 -4.94 16.89
N MET A 198 2.94 -6.28 16.83
CA MET A 198 2.06 -6.98 15.89
C MET A 198 0.59 -6.74 16.21
N LYS A 199 0.23 -6.75 17.50
CA LYS A 199 -1.12 -6.38 17.95
C LYS A 199 -1.48 -4.97 17.52
N SER A 200 -0.60 -4.00 17.76
CA SER A 200 -0.84 -2.60 17.40
C SER A 200 -0.99 -2.43 15.89
N SER A 201 -0.16 -3.13 15.10
CA SER A 201 -0.26 -3.15 13.64
C SER A 201 -1.59 -3.73 13.15
N ALA A 202 -2.05 -4.81 13.79
CA ALA A 202 -3.35 -5.43 13.52
C ALA A 202 -4.52 -4.48 13.84
N GLU A 203 -4.48 -3.83 15.02
CA GLU A 203 -5.48 -2.85 15.45
C GLU A 203 -5.46 -1.58 14.58
N GLY A 204 -4.29 -1.20 14.07
CA GLY A 204 -4.11 -0.13 13.09
C GLY A 204 -4.55 -0.51 11.66
N GLY A 205 -5.08 -1.71 11.45
CA GLY A 205 -5.69 -2.12 10.19
C GLY A 205 -4.74 -2.74 9.17
N TYR A 206 -3.46 -3.00 9.51
CA TYR A 206 -2.52 -3.58 8.56
C TYR A 206 -2.66 -5.10 8.46
N PRO A 207 -3.04 -5.67 7.29
CA PRO A 207 -3.43 -7.08 7.20
C PRO A 207 -2.31 -8.08 7.46
N VAL A 208 -1.08 -7.75 7.06
CA VAL A 208 0.08 -8.61 7.35
C VAL A 208 0.38 -8.61 8.85
N GLY A 209 0.19 -7.47 9.53
CA GLY A 209 0.25 -7.37 10.99
C GLY A 209 -0.84 -8.19 11.68
N MET A 210 -2.07 -8.20 11.15
CA MET A 210 -3.15 -9.07 11.64
C MET A 210 -2.76 -10.55 11.57
N MET A 211 -2.15 -11.00 10.45
CA MET A 211 -1.71 -12.39 10.29
C MET A 211 -0.58 -12.76 11.26
N GLU A 212 0.41 -11.89 11.46
CA GLU A 212 1.48 -12.13 12.45
C GLU A 212 0.92 -12.19 13.87
N TYR A 213 -0.01 -11.29 14.23
CA TYR A 213 -0.62 -11.32 15.55
C TYR A 213 -1.50 -12.56 15.75
N ALA A 214 -2.23 -12.98 14.72
CA ALA A 214 -2.99 -14.22 14.73
C ALA A 214 -2.08 -15.43 14.98
N ALA A 215 -0.92 -15.50 14.33
CA ALA A 215 0.06 -16.57 14.54
C ALA A 215 0.59 -16.60 15.98
N ILE A 216 0.92 -15.45 16.57
CA ILE A 216 1.32 -15.35 17.98
C ILE A 216 0.21 -15.84 18.92
N CYS A 217 -1.06 -15.50 18.63
CA CYS A 217 -2.19 -16.00 19.41
C CYS A 217 -2.31 -17.53 19.32
N ALA A 218 -2.09 -18.11 18.14
CA ALA A 218 -2.11 -19.56 17.95
C ALA A 218 -0.98 -20.27 18.73
N GLU A 219 0.23 -19.72 18.72
CA GLU A 219 1.37 -20.24 19.52
C GLU A 219 1.05 -20.25 21.02
N LYS A 220 0.32 -19.24 21.50
CA LYS A 220 -0.16 -19.13 22.88
C LYS A 220 -1.44 -19.93 23.16
N LYS A 221 -1.93 -20.69 22.18
CA LYS A 221 -3.18 -21.48 22.21
C LYS A 221 -4.44 -20.64 22.46
N ASP A 222 -4.39 -19.34 22.16
CA ASP A 222 -5.55 -18.44 22.12
C ASP A 222 -6.20 -18.54 20.74
N PHE A 223 -6.88 -19.66 20.50
CA PHE A 223 -7.48 -19.94 19.20
C PHE A 223 -8.66 -19.05 18.89
N ASP A 224 -9.33 -18.49 19.89
CA ASP A 224 -10.41 -17.52 19.70
C ASP A 224 -9.89 -16.25 19.01
N LYS A 225 -8.77 -15.70 19.50
CA LYS A 225 -8.11 -14.56 18.85
C LYS A 225 -7.52 -14.92 17.50
N TYR A 226 -6.92 -16.10 17.35
CA TYR A 226 -6.42 -16.57 16.06
C TYR A 226 -7.54 -16.58 15.01
N ARG A 227 -8.70 -17.20 15.32
CA ARG A 227 -9.86 -17.23 14.41
C ARG A 227 -10.37 -15.83 14.08
N TYR A 228 -10.48 -14.96 15.08
CA TYR A 228 -10.92 -13.58 14.89
C TYR A 228 -10.01 -12.82 13.92
N TRP A 229 -8.70 -12.82 14.18
CA TRP A 229 -7.74 -12.06 13.38
C TRP A 229 -7.50 -12.67 11.99
N SER A 230 -7.54 -14.01 11.84
CA SER A 230 -7.48 -14.65 10.52
C SER A 230 -8.67 -14.24 9.64
N LYS A 231 -9.88 -14.23 10.20
CA LYS A 231 -11.07 -13.76 9.47
C LYS A 231 -10.95 -12.28 9.13
N LYS A 232 -10.59 -11.44 10.11
CA LYS A 232 -10.40 -9.99 9.91
C LYS A 232 -9.39 -9.68 8.81
N ALA A 233 -8.27 -10.39 8.78
CA ALA A 233 -7.26 -10.24 7.74
C ALA A 233 -7.80 -10.65 6.36
N ALA A 234 -8.58 -11.73 6.26
CA ALA A 234 -9.22 -12.14 5.00
C ALA A 234 -10.25 -11.11 4.50
N GLU A 235 -11.02 -10.51 5.42
CA GLU A 235 -11.99 -9.43 5.11
C GLU A 235 -11.30 -8.17 4.53
N THR A 236 -10.00 -7.98 4.71
CA THR A 236 -9.26 -6.85 4.11
C THR A 236 -8.87 -7.07 2.64
N GLY A 237 -9.09 -8.28 2.10
CA GLY A 237 -8.64 -8.66 0.76
C GLY A 237 -7.18 -9.10 0.70
N TYR A 238 -6.45 -9.23 1.82
CA TYR A 238 -5.08 -9.73 1.78
C TYR A 238 -5.04 -11.17 1.27
N ALA A 239 -4.46 -11.37 0.09
CA ALA A 239 -4.52 -12.64 -0.64
C ALA A 239 -4.01 -13.83 0.21
N GLY A 240 -2.93 -13.64 0.97
CA GLY A 240 -2.40 -14.65 1.88
C GLY A 240 -3.36 -15.00 3.03
N ALA A 241 -4.07 -14.00 3.57
CA ALA A 241 -5.07 -14.22 4.61
C ALA A 241 -6.35 -14.86 4.07
N VAL A 242 -6.81 -14.46 2.88
CA VAL A 242 -7.95 -15.10 2.20
C VAL A 242 -7.66 -16.59 1.97
N PHE A 243 -6.45 -16.92 1.50
CA PHE A 243 -6.01 -18.31 1.36
C PHE A 243 -5.99 -19.03 2.72
N GLY A 244 -5.29 -18.48 3.72
CA GLY A 244 -5.17 -19.10 5.03
C GLY A 244 -6.53 -19.33 5.72
N TYR A 245 -7.42 -18.34 5.67
CA TYR A 245 -8.77 -18.46 6.22
C TYR A 245 -9.59 -19.51 5.46
N GLY A 246 -9.56 -19.50 4.12
CA GLY A 246 -10.24 -20.51 3.31
C GLY A 246 -9.75 -21.94 3.61
N ILE A 247 -8.45 -22.16 3.84
CA ILE A 247 -7.90 -23.46 4.24
C ILE A 247 -8.36 -23.87 5.64
N ASN A 248 -8.45 -22.94 6.58
CA ASN A 248 -8.94 -23.26 7.92
C ASN A 248 -10.41 -23.74 7.89
N LEU A 249 -11.24 -23.18 6.99
CA LEU A 249 -12.64 -23.57 6.81
C LEU A 249 -12.83 -24.87 6.01
N SER A 250 -11.83 -25.33 5.26
CA SER A 250 -11.93 -26.55 4.44
C SER A 250 -11.73 -27.85 5.23
N LYS A 251 -11.31 -27.75 6.50
CA LYS A 251 -10.94 -28.90 7.33
C LYS A 251 -12.11 -29.31 8.22
N PRO A 252 -12.65 -30.54 8.07
CA PRO A 252 -13.73 -31.04 8.94
C PRO A 252 -13.34 -31.12 10.42
N SER A 253 -12.05 -31.34 10.70
CA SER A 253 -11.47 -31.26 12.03
C SER A 253 -10.39 -30.19 12.02
N SER A 254 -10.60 -29.14 12.81
CA SER A 254 -9.67 -28.02 12.94
C SER A 254 -9.03 -28.05 14.31
N GLU A 255 -7.70 -28.21 14.37
CA GLU A 255 -6.91 -28.05 15.59
C GLU A 255 -7.14 -26.68 16.25
N TYR A 256 -7.47 -25.68 15.43
CA TYR A 256 -7.66 -24.30 15.83
C TYR A 256 -9.13 -23.92 16.07
N GLY A 257 -10.04 -24.91 16.05
CA GLY A 257 -11.46 -24.73 16.37
C GLY A 257 -12.27 -23.94 15.34
N PHE A 258 -11.82 -23.85 14.08
CA PHE A 258 -12.67 -23.30 13.02
C PHE A 258 -13.82 -24.26 12.72
N SER A 259 -15.02 -23.70 12.57
CA SER A 259 -16.17 -24.46 12.07
C SER A 259 -15.94 -24.84 10.61
N TYR A 260 -16.20 -26.10 10.28
CA TYR A 260 -16.12 -26.58 8.90
C TYR A 260 -17.15 -25.86 8.02
N ASP A 261 -16.67 -25.11 7.04
CA ASP A 261 -17.49 -24.36 6.09
C ASP A 261 -16.87 -24.47 4.68
N PRO A 262 -17.13 -25.60 3.98
CA PRO A 262 -16.56 -25.82 2.66
C PRO A 262 -17.13 -24.88 1.59
N VAL A 263 -18.32 -24.29 1.81
CA VAL A 263 -18.93 -23.34 0.86
C VAL A 263 -18.14 -22.03 0.87
N THR A 264 -17.93 -21.44 2.04
CA THR A 264 -17.10 -20.22 2.17
C THR A 264 -15.65 -20.52 1.73
N SER A 265 -15.10 -21.66 2.13
CA SER A 265 -13.75 -22.08 1.71
C SER A 265 -13.60 -22.09 0.19
N TYR A 266 -14.48 -22.80 -0.52
CA TYR A 266 -14.43 -22.91 -1.98
C TYR A 266 -14.65 -21.55 -2.66
N ALA A 267 -15.54 -20.71 -2.13
CA ALA A 267 -15.80 -19.37 -2.64
C ALA A 267 -14.56 -18.47 -2.57
N LEU A 268 -13.85 -18.47 -1.44
CA LEU A 268 -12.63 -17.69 -1.25
C LEU A 268 -11.49 -18.22 -2.13
N MET A 269 -11.34 -19.54 -2.25
CA MET A 269 -10.35 -20.15 -3.13
C MET A 269 -10.62 -19.82 -4.60
N THR A 270 -11.89 -19.79 -5.01
CA THR A 270 -12.29 -19.39 -6.36
C THR A 270 -11.93 -17.93 -6.64
N LEU A 271 -12.13 -17.04 -5.66
CA LEU A 271 -11.76 -15.62 -5.79
C LEU A 271 -10.27 -15.43 -6.03
N LEU A 272 -9.41 -16.22 -5.37
CA LEU A 272 -7.96 -16.18 -5.55
C LEU A 272 -7.49 -16.57 -6.95
N LEU A 273 -8.30 -17.29 -7.74
CA LEU A 273 -7.95 -17.64 -9.12
C LEU A 273 -7.86 -16.43 -10.04
N GLU A 274 -8.42 -15.29 -9.64
CA GLU A 274 -8.33 -14.01 -10.36
C GLU A 274 -6.92 -13.38 -10.26
N LEU A 275 -6.05 -13.85 -9.37
CA LEU A 275 -4.68 -13.34 -9.17
C LEU A 275 -3.68 -13.89 -10.19
N ASP A 276 -3.78 -13.44 -11.44
CA ASP A 276 -2.87 -13.82 -12.52
C ASP A 276 -1.62 -12.92 -12.67
N GLY A 277 -1.40 -11.97 -11.75
CA GLY A 277 -0.22 -11.08 -11.73
C GLY A 277 1.03 -11.67 -11.06
N GLY A 278 0.92 -12.84 -10.41
CA GLY A 278 2.01 -13.49 -9.67
C GLY A 278 1.70 -13.68 -8.18
N GLY A 279 2.73 -13.91 -7.36
CA GLY A 279 2.60 -14.09 -5.91
C GLY A 279 2.12 -15.47 -5.44
N GLY A 280 1.97 -16.44 -6.34
CA GLY A 280 1.73 -17.87 -6.04
C GLY A 280 0.32 -18.23 -5.53
N MET A 281 -0.48 -17.27 -5.07
CA MET A 281 -1.79 -17.55 -4.46
C MET A 281 -2.78 -18.22 -5.42
N LYS A 282 -2.76 -17.87 -6.70
CA LYS A 282 -3.56 -18.56 -7.73
C LYS A 282 -3.22 -20.04 -7.84
N ASP A 283 -1.93 -20.37 -7.83
CA ASP A 283 -1.46 -21.75 -7.95
C ASP A 283 -1.79 -22.55 -6.69
N TYR A 284 -1.58 -21.97 -5.50
CA TYR A 284 -1.95 -22.59 -4.23
C TYR A 284 -3.46 -22.84 -4.13
N ALA A 285 -4.29 -21.86 -4.51
CA ALA A 285 -5.75 -22.03 -4.55
C ALA A 285 -6.15 -23.10 -5.56
N GLY A 286 -5.55 -23.10 -6.76
CA GLY A 286 -5.78 -24.11 -7.80
C GLY A 286 -5.41 -25.53 -7.36
N TYR A 287 -4.37 -25.67 -6.53
CA TYR A 287 -3.96 -26.95 -5.97
C TYR A 287 -4.96 -27.49 -4.92
N GLU A 288 -5.52 -26.61 -4.09
CA GLU A 288 -6.40 -27.00 -2.98
C GLU A 288 -7.86 -27.18 -3.40
N LEU A 289 -8.32 -26.45 -4.41
CA LEU A 289 -9.71 -26.49 -4.90
C LEU A 289 -10.25 -27.90 -5.19
N PRO A 290 -9.52 -28.82 -5.87
CA PRO A 290 -9.99 -30.18 -6.10
C PRO A 290 -10.23 -30.98 -4.80
N SER A 291 -9.38 -30.80 -3.80
CA SER A 291 -9.52 -31.48 -2.49
C SER A 291 -10.72 -30.95 -1.71
N ILE A 292 -11.02 -29.66 -1.86
CA ILE A 292 -12.18 -29.00 -1.25
C ILE A 292 -13.46 -29.47 -1.94
N SER A 293 -13.53 -29.38 -3.28
CA SER A 293 -14.72 -29.75 -4.05
C SER A 293 -15.06 -31.23 -3.99
N ALA A 294 -14.07 -32.12 -3.84
CA ALA A 294 -14.29 -33.55 -3.66
C ALA A 294 -15.14 -33.88 -2.41
N LYS A 295 -15.21 -32.95 -1.44
CA LYS A 295 -16.01 -33.09 -0.20
C LYS A 295 -17.34 -32.33 -0.27
N MET A 296 -17.67 -31.74 -1.41
CA MET A 296 -18.85 -30.89 -1.59
C MET A 296 -19.85 -31.55 -2.56
N SER A 297 -21.13 -31.28 -2.32
CA SER A 297 -22.18 -31.54 -3.30
C SER A 297 -22.19 -30.48 -4.42
N SER A 298 -22.80 -30.80 -5.56
CA SER A 298 -22.98 -29.86 -6.66
C SER A 298 -23.75 -28.60 -6.22
N GLU A 299 -24.74 -28.73 -5.32
CA GLU A 299 -25.49 -27.59 -4.78
C GLU A 299 -24.59 -26.67 -3.95
N GLN A 300 -23.73 -27.24 -3.09
CA GLN A 300 -22.76 -26.47 -2.31
C GLN A 300 -21.74 -25.73 -3.20
N ILE A 301 -21.32 -26.34 -4.32
CA ILE A 301 -20.42 -25.70 -5.28
C ILE A 301 -21.10 -24.50 -5.97
N GLU A 302 -22.34 -24.64 -6.42
CA GLU A 302 -23.08 -23.52 -7.04
C GLU A 302 -23.36 -22.39 -6.03
N LYS A 303 -23.69 -22.75 -4.78
CA LYS A 303 -23.80 -21.77 -3.69
C LYS A 303 -22.47 -21.04 -3.46
N ALA A 304 -21.35 -21.76 -3.44
CA ALA A 304 -20.02 -21.17 -3.25
C ALA A 304 -19.64 -20.21 -4.39
N LYS A 305 -19.96 -20.54 -5.64
CA LYS A 305 -19.72 -19.64 -6.79
C LYS A 305 -20.53 -18.35 -6.68
N THR A 306 -21.77 -18.43 -6.21
CA THR A 306 -22.63 -17.25 -5.96
C THR A 306 -22.05 -16.42 -4.83
N PHE A 307 -21.72 -17.05 -3.71
CA PHE A 307 -21.13 -16.40 -2.55
C PHE A 307 -19.77 -15.75 -2.85
N SER A 308 -18.96 -16.33 -3.75
CA SER A 308 -17.68 -15.75 -4.19
C SER A 308 -17.87 -14.37 -4.82
N LYS A 309 -18.92 -14.20 -5.64
CA LYS A 309 -19.28 -12.91 -6.24
C LYS A 309 -19.78 -11.93 -5.16
N GLU A 310 -20.68 -12.38 -4.30
CA GLU A 310 -21.18 -11.55 -3.19
C GLU A 310 -20.06 -11.10 -2.24
N TRP A 311 -19.09 -11.97 -1.95
CA TRP A 311 -17.93 -11.63 -1.14
C TRP A 311 -17.12 -10.52 -1.81
N LYS A 312 -16.84 -10.66 -3.11
CA LYS A 312 -16.10 -9.68 -3.90
C LYS A 312 -16.79 -8.32 -3.94
N ASP A 313 -18.12 -8.29 -4.00
CA ASP A 313 -18.88 -7.03 -4.06
C ASP A 313 -18.92 -6.31 -2.69
N ASN A 314 -18.75 -7.05 -1.59
CA ASN A 314 -18.89 -6.52 -0.22
C ASN A 314 -17.56 -6.36 0.54
N HIS A 315 -16.42 -6.67 -0.08
CA HIS A 315 -15.09 -6.55 0.52
C HIS A 315 -14.11 -5.82 -0.40
N PRO A 316 -13.03 -5.24 0.13
CA PRO A 316 -11.96 -4.70 -0.69
C PRO A 316 -11.41 -5.74 -1.68
N PRO A 317 -10.94 -5.31 -2.86
CA PRO A 317 -10.31 -6.19 -3.83
C PRO A 317 -9.13 -6.96 -3.23
N LEU A 318 -8.83 -8.12 -3.83
CA LEU A 318 -7.65 -8.88 -3.46
C LEU A 318 -6.38 -8.04 -3.67
N SER A 319 -5.45 -8.13 -2.71
CA SER A 319 -4.21 -7.35 -2.68
C SER A 319 -3.10 -8.13 -1.99
N PHE A 320 -1.86 -7.94 -2.47
CA PHE A 320 -0.65 -8.41 -1.78
C PHE A 320 -0.09 -7.39 -0.79
N PHE A 321 -0.68 -6.19 -0.71
CA PHE A 321 -0.22 -5.07 0.12
C PHE A 321 1.29 -4.82 -0.04
N PRO A 322 1.80 -4.64 -1.28
CA PRO A 322 3.22 -4.40 -1.49
C PRO A 322 3.66 -3.10 -0.80
N ASP A 323 4.85 -3.11 -0.17
CA ASP A 323 5.47 -1.87 0.30
C ASP A 323 5.65 -0.92 -0.88
N LYS A 324 5.15 0.33 -0.73
CA LYS A 324 5.27 1.39 -1.73
C LYS A 324 6.72 1.55 -2.19
N LEU A 325 7.70 1.38 -1.30
CA LEU A 325 9.12 1.50 -1.63
C LEU A 325 9.85 0.15 -1.77
N SER A 326 9.15 -0.96 -2.04
CA SER A 326 9.80 -2.25 -2.28
C SER A 326 10.67 -2.23 -3.55
N ARG A 327 11.87 -2.82 -3.48
CA ARG A 327 12.88 -2.76 -4.55
C ARG A 327 12.42 -3.50 -5.81
#